data_AF-A0A4P6YAZ5-F1
#
_entry.id   AF-A0A4P6YAZ5-F1
#
_cell.length_a   1.000
_cell.length_b   1.000
_cell.length_c   1.000
_cell.angle_alpha   90.00
_cell.angle_beta   90.00
_cell.angle_gamma   90.00
#
_symmetry.space_group_name_H-M   'P 1'
#
loop_
_entity.id
_entity.type
_entity.pdbx_description
1 polymer ?
#
loop_
_entity_poly.entity_id
_entity_poly.type
_entity_poly.pdbx_seq_one_letter_code
_entity_poly.pdbx_strand_id
1 'polypeptide(L)'
;MKKIYFLSILALVTFTGFAQFTTTTYRGAFAPAPAAMWTDTWTEFNPQDKAYPTPNVTVSANITTNTIWTAGNTYALGGQIYVKNNATLTIEPGVIIRSNAPGAGLFITKGAKLIAEGTASSPIVFTSGNTVGNRNLGDWGGIILLGKGSYNINGGINNIEGIAPSADTEFGGGATPDDNDNSGSLKYVRIEYAGFTYGAAGSNTEINGLTFGAVGKGTKIDYVQVSYANDDSYEWFGGAVDCFHLVAFNGIDDDFDTDNGFSGKVQFCLGIRNPTIADSSGSNGFESDNNSTSTSGTSFTRAVFSNCTLVGPTYRTTLPSGGALNSNHRRAAHLRRNTQLQIWNSIFIDFFDGVVVDGNTTTANATANTMKFKSNIIAGTVASKVAVKVESPTTTFDVATWFTSNNNTSQTTSAGLLTLPYNTTDGSIYTGLDYRPAVGSIALTGADFTTLSNEKFVANAEFSLKVYPNPSSDSFKINYSSSNIEVVKLAAYDITGKTIETLNVDYDAINNQQIGNDYAPGVYLISLKQGDINKTIRVIKK
;
A
#
# COMPACT_ATOMS: atom_id res chain seq x y z
N MET A 1 -1.61 24.84 52.37
CA MET A 1 -0.56 24.13 51.60
C MET A 1 -0.89 22.64 51.53
N LYS A 2 -1.51 22.16 50.45
CA LYS A 2 -1.51 20.74 50.06
C LYS A 2 -1.54 20.69 48.53
N LYS A 3 -0.40 20.41 47.92
CA LYS A 3 -0.26 20.21 46.46
C LYS A 3 -0.62 18.75 46.17
N ILE A 4 -1.66 18.54 45.38
CA ILE A 4 -2.01 17.22 44.82
C ILE A 4 -1.31 17.16 43.46
N TYR A 5 -0.29 16.31 43.34
CA TYR A 5 0.34 16.00 42.06
C TYR A 5 -0.46 14.88 41.40
N PHE A 6 -1.15 15.19 40.30
CA PHE A 6 -1.70 14.19 39.40
C PHE A 6 -0.54 13.65 38.54
N LEU A 7 -0.15 12.41 38.79
CA LEU A 7 0.82 11.68 37.99
C LEU A 7 0.06 11.04 36.82
N SER A 8 0.09 11.65 35.64
CA SER A 8 -0.38 11.04 34.41
C SER A 8 0.60 9.94 33.99
N ILE A 9 0.22 8.68 34.23
CA ILE A 9 0.95 7.51 33.75
C ILE A 9 0.70 7.42 32.23
N LEU A 10 1.68 7.86 31.45
CA LEU A 10 1.74 7.60 30.02
C LEU A 10 2.11 6.12 29.83
N ALA A 11 1.12 5.26 29.63
CA ALA A 11 1.35 3.87 29.25
C ALA A 11 1.85 3.83 27.81
N LEU A 12 3.18 3.80 27.64
CA LEU A 12 3.81 3.53 26.36
C LEU A 12 3.65 2.04 26.04
N VAL A 13 2.54 1.66 25.41
CA VAL A 13 2.36 0.30 24.88
C VAL A 13 3.15 0.20 23.57
N THR A 14 4.36 -0.35 23.65
CA THR A 14 5.13 -0.72 22.45
C THR A 14 4.55 -2.01 21.87
N PHE A 15 3.61 -1.89 20.92
CA PHE A 15 3.19 -3.01 20.07
C PHE A 15 4.33 -3.37 19.09
N THR A 16 5.14 -4.37 19.43
CA THR A 16 6.09 -5.03 18.52
C THR A 16 5.44 -6.30 17.97
N GLY A 17 4.68 -6.19 16.88
CA GLY A 17 4.01 -7.38 16.30
C GLY A 17 3.57 -7.29 14.84
N PHE A 18 3.69 -6.13 14.16
CA PHE A 18 3.09 -5.93 12.83
C PHE A 18 3.96 -6.33 11.64
N ALA A 19 5.13 -6.93 11.83
CA ALA A 19 6.09 -7.14 10.74
C ALA A 19 5.96 -8.50 10.00
N GLN A 20 5.02 -9.37 10.37
CA GLN A 20 4.87 -10.71 9.78
C GLN A 20 3.43 -10.97 9.37
N PHE A 21 3.25 -11.69 8.26
CA PHE A 21 1.94 -12.21 7.89
C PHE A 21 1.39 -13.12 8.99
N THR A 22 0.10 -12.99 9.24
CA THR A 22 -0.63 -13.97 10.05
C THR A 22 -0.83 -15.22 9.21
N THR A 23 -0.25 -16.34 9.61
CA THR A 23 -0.49 -17.61 8.92
C THR A 23 -1.94 -18.07 9.11
N THR A 24 -2.61 -18.40 8.01
CA THR A 24 -3.97 -18.97 7.99
C THR A 24 -3.97 -20.34 7.34
N THR A 25 -4.98 -21.17 7.68
CA THR A 25 -5.23 -22.43 6.97
C THR A 25 -6.17 -22.25 5.78
N TYR A 26 -6.91 -21.15 5.77
CA TYR A 26 -7.92 -20.79 4.78
C TYR A 26 -7.41 -19.73 3.81
N ARG A 27 -8.01 -19.69 2.62
CA ARG A 27 -7.81 -18.67 1.59
C ARG A 27 -8.90 -17.60 1.72
N GLY A 28 -8.60 -16.37 1.32
CA GLY A 28 -9.47 -15.21 1.48
C GLY A 28 -9.24 -14.44 2.77
N ALA A 29 -9.92 -13.30 2.89
CA ALA A 29 -9.70 -12.30 3.94
C ALA A 29 -10.33 -12.62 5.29
N PHE A 30 -11.18 -13.64 5.38
CA PHE A 30 -11.99 -13.88 6.56
C PHE A 30 -11.78 -15.30 7.09
N ALA A 31 -11.54 -15.40 8.39
CA ALA A 31 -11.59 -16.67 9.08
C ALA A 31 -12.99 -17.29 8.95
N PRO A 32 -13.09 -18.63 8.80
CA PRO A 32 -14.38 -19.28 8.72
C PRO A 32 -15.17 -19.15 10.03
N ALA A 33 -16.49 -19.29 9.93
CA ALA A 33 -17.35 -19.35 11.10
C ALA A 33 -16.85 -20.42 12.10
N PRO A 34 -16.98 -20.18 13.43
CA PRO A 34 -17.76 -19.14 14.08
C PRO A 34 -17.03 -17.79 14.30
N ALA A 35 -15.81 -17.60 13.77
CA ALA A 35 -15.12 -16.31 13.90
C ALA A 35 -15.95 -15.18 13.28
N ALA A 36 -16.10 -14.06 13.98
CA ALA A 36 -16.79 -12.88 13.46
C ALA A 36 -16.02 -12.26 12.28
N MET A 37 -16.71 -11.56 11.38
CA MET A 37 -15.99 -10.82 10.36
C MET A 37 -15.36 -9.59 10.99
N TRP A 38 -14.10 -9.35 10.68
CA TRP A 38 -13.37 -8.19 11.18
C TRP A 38 -13.95 -6.85 10.66
N THR A 39 -14.87 -6.89 9.69
CA THR A 39 -15.62 -5.73 9.17
C THR A 39 -16.88 -5.37 9.98
N ASP A 40 -17.44 -6.28 10.78
CA ASP A 40 -18.83 -6.22 11.28
C ASP A 40 -19.21 -4.93 12.05
N THR A 41 -18.27 -4.31 12.74
CA THR A 41 -18.58 -3.27 13.73
C THR A 41 -18.19 -1.86 13.33
N TRP A 42 -17.31 -1.72 12.34
CA TRP A 42 -16.63 -0.47 12.07
C TRP A 42 -16.65 -0.04 10.60
N THR A 43 -17.15 -0.85 9.66
CA THR A 43 -17.33 -0.41 8.27
C THR A 43 -18.70 0.23 8.03
N GLU A 44 -18.88 0.87 6.87
CA GLU A 44 -20.15 1.38 6.37
C GLU A 44 -20.38 0.96 4.92
N PHE A 45 -21.48 0.27 4.63
CA PHE A 45 -21.80 -0.20 3.28
C PHE A 45 -22.99 0.55 2.65
N ASN A 46 -23.55 1.54 3.34
CA ASN A 46 -24.48 2.50 2.77
C ASN A 46 -24.17 3.93 3.26
N PRO A 47 -23.00 4.49 2.90
CA PRO A 47 -22.66 5.84 3.31
C PRO A 47 -23.53 6.89 2.61
N GLN A 48 -24.22 6.59 1.48
CA GLN A 48 -25.08 7.56 0.81
C GLN A 48 -26.24 8.03 1.70
N ASP A 49 -26.81 7.10 2.47
CA ASP A 49 -27.96 7.35 3.34
C ASP A 49 -27.55 7.66 4.80
N LYS A 50 -26.25 7.66 5.11
CA LYS A 50 -25.77 7.89 6.48
C LYS A 50 -25.74 9.36 6.85
N ALA A 51 -26.47 9.72 7.90
CA ALA A 51 -26.39 11.06 8.49
C ALA A 51 -25.11 11.24 9.33
N TYR A 52 -24.38 12.31 9.05
CA TYR A 52 -23.24 12.77 9.83
C TYR A 52 -23.54 14.13 10.45
N PRO A 53 -22.99 14.46 11.65
CA PRO A 53 -23.20 15.77 12.25
C PRO A 53 -22.75 16.92 11.33
N THR A 54 -23.34 18.10 11.52
CA THR A 54 -22.90 19.30 10.81
C THR A 54 -21.55 19.77 11.34
N PRO A 55 -20.62 20.21 10.48
CA PRO A 55 -19.35 20.76 10.94
C PRO A 55 -19.53 21.94 11.91
N ASN A 56 -18.73 21.95 12.98
CA ASN A 56 -18.67 23.01 13.97
C ASN A 56 -17.26 23.64 14.07
N VAL A 57 -16.26 23.07 13.37
CA VAL A 57 -14.91 23.60 13.24
C VAL A 57 -14.51 23.63 11.78
N THR A 58 -14.07 24.78 11.26
CA THR A 58 -13.53 24.90 9.90
C THR A 58 -12.01 24.93 9.94
N VAL A 59 -11.37 24.09 9.13
CA VAL A 59 -9.92 24.04 8.95
C VAL A 59 -9.59 24.66 7.60
N SER A 60 -9.05 25.88 7.61
CA SER A 60 -8.75 26.66 6.40
C SER A 60 -7.27 27.01 6.24
N ALA A 61 -6.41 26.53 7.15
CA ALA A 61 -4.99 26.81 7.15
C ALA A 61 -4.18 25.52 7.34
N ASN A 62 -2.97 25.51 6.79
CA ASN A 62 -2.02 24.43 6.96
C ASN A 62 -1.64 24.23 8.43
N ILE A 63 -1.40 22.98 8.80
CA ILE A 63 -0.99 22.58 10.15
C ILE A 63 0.54 22.56 10.19
N THR A 64 1.14 23.53 10.87
CA THR A 64 2.61 23.72 10.94
C THR A 64 3.20 23.42 12.33
N THR A 65 2.35 23.13 13.30
CA THR A 65 2.68 22.70 14.66
C THR A 65 1.78 21.54 15.06
N ASN A 66 2.22 20.75 16.05
CA ASN A 66 1.44 19.62 16.53
C ASN A 66 0.03 20.06 16.93
N THR A 67 -0.96 19.39 16.35
CA THR A 67 -2.37 19.77 16.47
C THR A 67 -3.19 18.52 16.79
N ILE A 68 -4.21 18.70 17.63
CA ILE A 68 -5.15 17.64 17.98
C ILE A 68 -6.53 18.04 17.49
N TRP A 69 -7.19 17.16 16.74
CA TRP A 69 -8.62 17.23 16.45
C TRP A 69 -9.36 16.35 17.45
N THR A 70 -10.23 16.98 18.25
CA THR A 70 -10.80 16.35 19.45
C THR A 70 -12.17 15.76 19.20
N ALA A 71 -12.47 14.68 19.91
CA ALA A 71 -13.77 14.02 19.88
C ALA A 71 -14.91 14.98 20.26
N GLY A 72 -16.09 14.73 19.69
CA GLY A 72 -17.27 15.59 19.84
C GLY A 72 -17.33 16.78 18.87
N ASN A 73 -16.24 17.04 18.12
CA ASN A 73 -16.25 18.00 17.01
C ASN A 73 -16.48 17.30 15.67
N THR A 74 -17.04 18.06 14.73
CA THR A 74 -17.05 17.72 13.31
C THR A 74 -16.30 18.80 12.55
N TYR A 75 -15.26 18.40 11.84
CA TYR A 75 -14.36 19.30 11.12
C TYR A 75 -14.80 19.45 9.67
N ALA A 76 -14.68 20.66 9.13
CA ALA A 76 -14.79 20.93 7.70
C ALA A 76 -13.41 21.26 7.13
N LEU A 77 -12.93 20.49 6.14
CA LEU A 77 -11.73 20.88 5.38
C LEU A 77 -12.12 21.97 4.37
N GLY A 78 -11.48 23.13 4.47
CA GLY A 78 -11.79 24.29 3.63
C GLY A 78 -11.01 24.38 2.32
N GLY A 79 -10.19 23.38 1.99
CA GLY A 79 -9.32 23.36 0.82
C GLY A 79 -8.20 22.33 0.99
N GLN A 80 -7.12 22.46 0.22
CA GLN A 80 -5.92 21.64 0.41
C GLN A 80 -5.27 21.99 1.74
N ILE A 81 -5.32 21.07 2.71
CA ILE A 81 -4.72 21.25 4.03
C ILE A 81 -3.47 20.40 4.13
N TYR A 82 -2.32 21.07 4.28
CA TYR A 82 -1.03 20.42 4.43
C TYR A 82 -0.65 20.35 5.91
N VAL A 83 -0.32 19.14 6.39
CA VAL A 83 0.43 18.94 7.64
C VAL A 83 1.90 18.98 7.27
N LYS A 84 2.61 20.01 7.74
CA LYS A 84 3.98 20.31 7.32
C LYS A 84 4.86 20.77 8.47
N ASN A 85 6.12 21.09 8.16
CA ASN A 85 7.12 21.48 9.16
C ASN A 85 7.35 20.39 10.23
N ASN A 86 7.35 19.12 9.80
CA ASN A 86 7.45 17.94 10.68
C ASN A 86 6.39 17.89 11.81
N ALA A 87 5.27 18.60 11.64
CA ALA A 87 4.17 18.57 12.60
C ALA A 87 3.48 17.21 12.61
N THR A 88 2.85 16.90 13.73
CA THR A 88 1.95 15.76 13.89
C THR A 88 0.52 16.25 14.03
N LEU A 89 -0.37 15.81 13.14
CA LEU A 89 -1.81 15.89 13.34
C LEU A 89 -2.28 14.62 14.05
N THR A 90 -2.86 14.76 15.23
CA THR A 90 -3.52 13.67 15.94
C THR A 90 -5.03 13.87 15.86
N ILE A 91 -5.77 12.82 15.50
CA ILE A 91 -7.23 12.84 15.42
C ILE A 91 -7.75 11.82 16.42
N GLU A 92 -8.56 12.29 17.37
CA GLU A 92 -9.15 11.43 18.39
C GLU A 92 -10.22 10.48 17.80
N PRO A 93 -10.47 9.31 18.43
CA PRO A 93 -11.52 8.40 18.00
C PRO A 93 -12.89 9.05 17.84
N GLY A 94 -13.65 8.63 16.83
CA GLY A 94 -15.01 9.09 16.58
C GLY A 94 -15.13 10.50 15.97
N VAL A 95 -14.01 11.17 15.67
CA VAL A 95 -14.04 12.45 14.95
C VAL A 95 -14.56 12.24 13.53
N ILE A 96 -15.44 13.15 13.11
CA ILE A 96 -15.96 13.22 11.74
C ILE A 96 -15.33 14.43 11.05
N ILE A 97 -14.83 14.21 9.84
CA ILE A 97 -14.24 15.21 8.96
C ILE A 97 -15.04 15.20 7.66
N ARG A 98 -15.51 16.36 7.25
CA ARG A 98 -16.35 16.53 6.08
C ARG A 98 -15.75 17.55 5.12
N SER A 99 -15.95 17.37 3.83
CA SER A 99 -15.68 18.46 2.89
C SER A 99 -16.46 18.37 1.60
N ASN A 100 -16.87 19.52 1.09
CA ASN A 100 -17.30 19.75 -0.29
C ASN A 100 -16.66 21.03 -0.84
N ALA A 101 -15.60 21.51 -0.18
CA ALA A 101 -14.84 22.65 -0.69
C ALA A 101 -14.04 22.18 -1.92
N PRO A 102 -14.13 22.87 -3.07
CA PRO A 102 -13.41 22.46 -4.28
C PRO A 102 -11.92 22.26 -4.01
N GLY A 103 -11.38 21.11 -4.41
CA GLY A 103 -9.98 20.75 -4.21
C GLY A 103 -9.59 20.42 -2.77
N ALA A 104 -10.53 20.29 -1.84
CA ALA A 104 -10.19 19.93 -0.47
C ALA A 104 -9.47 18.59 -0.37
N GLY A 105 -8.47 18.47 0.49
CA GLY A 105 -7.70 17.23 0.66
C GLY A 105 -6.76 17.35 1.86
N LEU A 106 -6.36 16.21 2.44
CA LEU A 106 -5.44 16.19 3.57
C LEU A 106 -4.07 15.63 3.12
N PHE A 107 -3.06 16.50 3.12
CA PHE A 107 -1.72 16.20 2.63
C PHE A 107 -0.74 16.11 3.79
N ILE A 108 -0.16 14.94 4.01
CA ILE A 108 0.86 14.72 5.03
C ILE A 108 2.22 14.79 4.35
N THR A 109 2.86 15.95 4.42
CA THR A 109 4.14 16.22 3.74
C THR A 109 5.28 15.39 4.32
N LYS A 110 6.37 15.21 3.55
CA LYS A 110 7.56 14.47 4.02
C LYS A 110 8.05 14.93 5.39
N GLY A 111 8.09 13.98 6.32
CA GLY A 111 8.53 14.19 7.71
C GLY A 111 7.43 14.61 8.69
N ALA A 112 6.25 15.03 8.20
CA ALA A 112 5.06 15.20 9.02
C ALA A 112 4.36 13.86 9.28
N LYS A 113 3.41 13.86 10.22
CA LYS A 113 2.70 12.64 10.63
C LYS A 113 1.20 12.85 10.80
N LEU A 114 0.44 11.81 10.46
CA LEU A 114 -0.97 11.67 10.82
C LEU A 114 -1.15 10.52 11.81
N ILE A 115 -1.70 10.80 12.99
CA ILE A 115 -2.09 9.79 13.98
C ILE A 115 -3.61 9.81 14.06
N ALA A 116 -4.26 8.90 13.33
CA ALA A 116 -5.71 8.73 13.27
C ALA A 116 -6.06 7.32 13.72
N GLU A 117 -6.12 7.11 15.03
CA GLU A 117 -6.38 5.81 15.64
C GLU A 117 -7.77 5.80 16.27
N GLY A 118 -8.79 5.55 15.44
CA GLY A 118 -10.14 5.25 15.89
C GLY A 118 -10.25 3.91 16.61
N THR A 119 -11.48 3.54 16.95
CA THR A 119 -11.80 2.21 17.49
C THR A 119 -12.90 1.56 16.66
N ALA A 120 -13.08 0.25 16.81
CA ALA A 120 -14.16 -0.45 16.12
C ALA A 120 -15.55 0.15 16.40
N SER A 121 -15.79 0.61 17.63
CA SER A 121 -17.03 1.27 18.04
C SER A 121 -17.08 2.77 17.74
N SER A 122 -15.95 3.40 17.43
CA SER A 122 -15.82 4.84 17.22
C SER A 122 -14.77 5.12 16.14
N PRO A 123 -15.06 4.71 14.89
CA PRO A 123 -14.14 4.94 13.78
C PRO A 123 -14.03 6.44 13.50
N ILE A 124 -12.87 6.86 12.98
CA ILE A 124 -12.70 8.20 12.43
C ILE A 124 -13.25 8.18 11.01
N VAL A 125 -14.03 9.18 10.62
CA VAL A 125 -14.68 9.22 9.31
C VAL A 125 -14.30 10.48 8.57
N PHE A 126 -13.72 10.32 7.38
CA PHE A 126 -13.57 11.36 6.38
C PHE A 126 -14.61 11.14 5.29
N THR A 127 -15.42 12.14 4.97
CA THR A 127 -16.57 11.97 4.06
C THR A 127 -16.97 13.27 3.36
N SER A 128 -17.95 13.18 2.46
CA SER A 128 -18.53 14.31 1.76
C SER A 128 -19.20 15.34 2.69
N GLY A 129 -19.03 16.61 2.34
CA GLY A 129 -19.73 17.76 2.93
C GLY A 129 -21.19 17.88 2.46
N ASN A 130 -21.57 17.17 1.40
CA ASN A 130 -22.92 17.22 0.85
C ASN A 130 -23.95 16.50 1.74
N THR A 131 -25.22 16.81 1.51
CA THR A 131 -26.33 16.27 2.29
C THR A 131 -26.56 14.78 1.99
N VAL A 132 -27.23 14.09 2.90
CA VAL A 132 -27.66 12.69 2.73
C VAL A 132 -28.41 12.55 1.40
N GLY A 133 -28.09 11.52 0.62
CA GLY A 133 -28.66 11.28 -0.70
C GLY A 133 -28.02 12.08 -1.85
N ASN A 134 -27.21 13.11 -1.58
CA ASN A 134 -26.62 14.00 -2.59
C ASN A 134 -25.08 14.01 -2.59
N ARG A 135 -24.45 12.88 -2.25
CA ARG A 135 -22.99 12.72 -2.26
C ARG A 135 -22.54 12.13 -3.59
N ASN A 136 -21.40 12.59 -4.09
CA ASN A 136 -20.82 12.14 -5.34
C ASN A 136 -19.38 11.67 -5.11
N LEU A 137 -18.94 10.73 -5.96
CA LEU A 137 -17.54 10.34 -6.08
C LEU A 137 -16.71 11.63 -6.28
N GLY A 138 -15.59 11.80 -5.58
CA GLY A 138 -14.69 12.93 -5.79
C GLY A 138 -15.18 14.26 -5.18
N ASP A 139 -16.12 14.21 -4.24
CA ASP A 139 -16.57 15.40 -3.49
C ASP A 139 -15.42 16.08 -2.72
N TRP A 140 -14.34 15.34 -2.44
CA TRP A 140 -13.06 15.83 -1.92
C TRP A 140 -11.90 14.94 -2.39
N GLY A 141 -10.67 15.36 -2.11
CA GLY A 141 -9.44 14.75 -2.58
C GLY A 141 -9.20 13.38 -1.97
N GLY A 142 -9.05 13.29 -0.66
CA GLY A 142 -8.64 12.06 0.01
C GLY A 142 -7.54 12.33 1.03
N ILE A 143 -6.87 11.27 1.44
CA ILE A 143 -5.71 11.35 2.33
C ILE A 143 -4.46 10.99 1.53
N ILE A 144 -3.49 11.90 1.50
CA ILE A 144 -2.24 11.75 0.76
C ILE A 144 -1.09 11.70 1.75
N LEU A 145 -0.41 10.55 1.84
CA LEU A 145 0.75 10.35 2.69
C LEU A 145 2.03 10.42 1.85
N LEU A 146 2.89 11.41 2.12
CA LEU A 146 4.17 11.59 1.41
C LEU A 146 5.33 11.19 2.32
N GLY A 147 5.99 10.08 1.98
CA GLY A 147 7.09 9.49 2.73
C GLY A 147 8.46 9.65 2.07
N LYS A 148 9.48 9.12 2.75
CA LYS A 148 10.90 9.14 2.33
C LYS A 148 11.40 7.78 1.83
N GLY A 149 10.51 6.84 1.58
CA GLY A 149 10.84 5.49 1.12
C GLY A 149 11.35 5.44 -0.32
N SER A 150 11.54 4.22 -0.78
CA SER A 150 12.02 3.89 -2.13
C SER A 150 11.01 4.25 -3.21
N TYR A 151 11.49 4.75 -4.33
CA TYR A 151 10.72 5.03 -5.54
C TYR A 151 11.62 4.74 -6.75
N ASN A 152 11.14 3.98 -7.74
CA ASN A 152 12.04 3.34 -8.70
C ASN A 152 12.34 4.13 -9.99
N ILE A 153 11.74 5.32 -10.17
CA ILE A 153 12.00 6.22 -11.31
C ILE A 153 12.44 7.61 -10.83
N ASN A 154 12.78 8.51 -11.77
CA ASN A 154 13.11 9.92 -11.51
C ASN A 154 14.22 10.15 -10.47
N GLY A 155 15.15 9.20 -10.31
CA GLY A 155 16.20 9.28 -9.30
C GLY A 155 15.70 9.13 -7.85
N GLY A 156 14.50 8.57 -7.67
CA GLY A 156 13.90 8.28 -6.36
C GLY A 156 13.08 9.42 -5.74
N ILE A 157 12.74 10.44 -6.52
CA ILE A 157 11.91 11.59 -6.09
C ILE A 157 10.85 11.87 -7.14
N ASN A 158 9.63 12.17 -6.71
CA ASN A 158 8.59 12.70 -7.58
C ASN A 158 7.65 13.64 -6.80
N ASN A 159 6.74 14.31 -7.50
CA ASN A 159 5.65 15.06 -6.90
C ASN A 159 4.33 14.33 -7.13
N ILE A 160 3.43 14.39 -6.14
CA ILE A 160 2.11 13.78 -6.29
C ILE A 160 1.34 14.44 -7.43
N GLU A 161 0.56 13.65 -8.17
CA GLU A 161 -0.11 14.08 -9.38
C GLU A 161 -1.24 15.09 -9.14
N GLY A 162 -1.69 15.72 -10.23
CA GLY A 162 -2.76 16.71 -10.23
C GLY A 162 -2.41 18.05 -9.58
N ILE A 163 -1.37 18.11 -8.75
CA ILE A 163 -0.99 19.31 -7.99
C ILE A 163 0.36 19.83 -8.49
N ALA A 164 0.49 21.17 -8.51
CA ALA A 164 1.73 21.81 -8.92
C ALA A 164 2.94 21.29 -8.10
N PRO A 165 4.07 20.95 -8.76
CA PRO A 165 5.28 20.54 -8.07
C PRO A 165 5.78 21.59 -7.07
N SER A 166 6.03 21.17 -5.85
CA SER A 166 6.57 21.97 -4.75
C SER A 166 7.21 21.09 -3.69
N ALA A 167 7.90 21.68 -2.71
CA ALA A 167 8.44 20.93 -1.57
C ALA A 167 7.34 20.25 -0.72
N ASP A 168 6.11 20.76 -0.75
CA ASP A 168 4.99 20.19 0.01
C ASP A 168 4.30 19.02 -0.72
N THR A 169 4.53 18.86 -2.02
CA THR A 169 3.96 17.77 -2.85
C THR A 169 5.00 16.71 -3.22
N GLU A 170 6.26 16.93 -2.86
CA GLU A 170 7.38 16.01 -3.14
C GLU A 170 7.34 14.78 -2.21
N PHE A 171 7.58 13.59 -2.76
CA PHE A 171 7.76 12.34 -2.03
C PHE A 171 9.01 11.58 -2.50
N GLY A 172 9.37 10.50 -1.80
CA GLY A 172 10.55 9.69 -2.07
C GLY A 172 11.83 10.19 -1.38
N GLY A 173 12.75 9.27 -1.12
CA GLY A 173 14.03 9.54 -0.45
C GLY A 173 15.24 9.71 -1.38
N GLY A 174 15.02 9.75 -2.70
CA GLY A 174 16.07 9.98 -3.68
C GLY A 174 17.13 8.88 -3.71
N ALA A 175 18.41 9.27 -3.80
CA ALA A 175 19.53 8.33 -3.88
C ALA A 175 19.80 7.52 -2.58
N THR A 176 19.14 7.89 -1.47
CA THR A 176 19.25 7.24 -0.17
C THR A 176 17.86 7.12 0.47
N PRO A 177 16.99 6.24 -0.07
CA PRO A 177 15.66 6.06 0.47
C PRO A 177 15.70 5.51 1.89
N ASP A 178 14.70 5.90 2.69
CA ASP A 178 14.47 5.37 4.04
C ASP A 178 13.16 4.57 4.06
N ASP A 179 13.24 3.29 3.73
CA ASP A 179 12.09 2.39 3.79
C ASP A 179 11.62 2.10 5.23
N ASN A 180 12.32 2.62 6.25
CA ASN A 180 11.88 2.60 7.65
C ASN A 180 11.23 3.93 8.09
N ASP A 181 11.05 4.88 7.17
CA ASP A 181 10.33 6.13 7.43
C ASP A 181 8.92 5.89 8.00
N ASN A 182 8.42 6.88 8.75
CA ASN A 182 7.17 6.78 9.48
C ASN A 182 6.33 8.04 9.29
N SER A 183 5.28 7.92 8.47
CA SER A 183 4.28 8.94 8.17
C SER A 183 3.09 8.95 9.16
N GLY A 184 3.10 8.08 10.18
CA GLY A 184 2.12 8.02 11.26
C GLY A 184 1.37 6.69 11.37
N SER A 185 0.11 6.75 11.78
CA SER A 185 -0.76 5.58 11.94
C SER A 185 -2.21 5.89 11.61
N LEU A 186 -2.86 5.00 10.85
CA LEU A 186 -4.29 5.01 10.57
C LEU A 186 -4.87 3.68 11.08
N LYS A 187 -5.84 3.77 11.99
CA LYS A 187 -6.57 2.60 12.48
C LYS A 187 -8.05 2.87 12.69
N TYR A 188 -8.90 1.97 12.20
CA TYR A 188 -10.37 2.16 12.20
C TYR A 188 -10.77 3.50 11.58
N VAL A 189 -10.37 3.71 10.32
CA VAL A 189 -10.62 4.93 9.56
C VAL A 189 -11.51 4.60 8.37
N ARG A 190 -12.54 5.43 8.13
CA ARG A 190 -13.35 5.39 6.90
C ARG A 190 -13.04 6.63 6.06
N ILE A 191 -12.82 6.41 4.78
CA ILE A 191 -12.54 7.43 3.77
C ILE A 191 -13.62 7.25 2.71
N GLU A 192 -14.55 8.19 2.63
CA GLU A 192 -15.74 8.08 1.79
C GLU A 192 -15.75 9.24 0.79
N TYR A 193 -16.09 8.98 -0.48
CA TYR A 193 -16.28 10.02 -1.50
C TYR A 193 -15.04 10.87 -1.83
N ALA A 194 -13.86 10.30 -1.63
CA ALA A 194 -12.58 10.86 -2.08
C ALA A 194 -12.46 10.78 -3.62
N GLY A 195 -11.36 11.24 -4.23
CA GLY A 195 -11.20 11.15 -5.70
C GLY A 195 -11.08 12.46 -6.48
N PHE A 196 -10.86 13.62 -5.86
CA PHE A 196 -11.00 14.91 -6.56
C PHE A 196 -10.01 15.07 -7.74
N THR A 197 -10.51 15.41 -8.95
CA THR A 197 -9.69 15.79 -10.11
C THR A 197 -9.07 17.17 -9.93
N TYR A 198 -7.76 17.26 -9.67
CA TYR A 198 -7.07 18.54 -9.53
C TYR A 198 -6.70 19.19 -10.88
N GLY A 199 -6.48 18.39 -11.92
CA GLY A 199 -6.27 18.89 -13.28
C GLY A 199 -7.57 19.22 -14.03
N ALA A 200 -7.49 19.27 -15.35
CA ALA A 200 -8.68 19.42 -16.18
C ALA A 200 -9.55 18.15 -16.12
N ALA A 201 -10.87 18.27 -16.19
CA ALA A 201 -11.76 17.11 -16.23
C ALA A 201 -11.36 16.15 -17.36
N GLY A 202 -11.20 14.86 -17.04
CA GLY A 202 -10.75 13.83 -17.99
C GLY A 202 -9.25 13.87 -18.31
N SER A 203 -8.43 14.51 -17.47
CA SER A 203 -6.97 14.53 -17.64
C SER A 203 -6.23 13.36 -16.97
N ASN A 204 -6.95 12.47 -16.28
CA ASN A 204 -6.35 11.36 -15.52
C ASN A 204 -5.36 11.88 -14.47
N THR A 205 -5.82 12.87 -13.68
CA THR A 205 -5.07 13.53 -12.59
C THR A 205 -5.95 13.75 -11.35
N GLU A 206 -6.96 12.91 -11.24
CA GLU A 206 -7.66 12.54 -10.04
C GLU A 206 -6.64 12.11 -8.95
N ILE A 207 -6.99 12.33 -7.68
CA ILE A 207 -6.22 11.82 -6.54
C ILE A 207 -7.02 10.69 -5.90
N ASN A 208 -6.36 9.69 -5.35
CA ASN A 208 -7.00 8.46 -4.88
C ASN A 208 -7.69 8.61 -3.51
N GLY A 209 -8.38 7.56 -3.08
CA GLY A 209 -8.96 7.50 -1.74
C GLY A 209 -7.92 7.64 -0.64
N LEU A 210 -6.99 6.67 -0.59
CA LEU A 210 -5.80 6.73 0.25
C LEU A 210 -4.55 6.54 -0.60
N THR A 211 -3.80 7.62 -0.77
CA THR A 211 -2.60 7.66 -1.60
C THR A 211 -1.33 7.50 -0.77
N PHE A 212 -0.43 6.63 -1.20
CA PHE A 212 0.87 6.42 -0.58
C PHE A 212 2.01 6.82 -1.51
N GLY A 213 2.56 8.02 -1.33
CA GLY A 213 3.79 8.45 -2.00
C GLY A 213 5.03 7.97 -1.25
N ALA A 214 5.63 6.86 -1.68
CA ALA A 214 6.85 6.27 -1.10
C ALA A 214 6.84 6.15 0.44
N VAL A 215 5.74 5.64 1.00
CA VAL A 215 5.56 5.54 2.46
C VAL A 215 6.38 4.37 3.02
N GLY A 216 7.13 4.62 4.09
CA GLY A 216 8.00 3.62 4.74
C GLY A 216 7.26 2.68 5.70
N LYS A 217 7.90 1.53 5.99
CA LYS A 217 7.39 0.45 6.85
C LYS A 217 7.26 0.81 8.33
N GLY A 218 7.76 1.98 8.75
CA GLY A 218 7.53 2.52 10.08
C GLY A 218 6.11 3.05 10.27
N THR A 219 5.38 3.28 9.17
CA THR A 219 3.97 3.71 9.16
C THR A 219 3.05 2.52 9.40
N LYS A 220 1.94 2.73 10.14
CA LYS A 220 0.97 1.66 10.45
C LYS A 220 -0.38 1.92 9.80
N ILE A 221 -0.83 1.02 8.94
CA ILE A 221 -2.16 1.08 8.32
C ILE A 221 -2.90 -0.20 8.66
N ASP A 222 -3.98 -0.11 9.43
CA ASP A 222 -4.73 -1.28 9.88
C ASP A 222 -6.22 -0.95 10.01
N TYR A 223 -7.16 -1.74 9.48
CA TYR A 223 -8.60 -1.43 9.55
C TYR A 223 -8.94 -0.07 8.92
N VAL A 224 -8.69 0.06 7.62
CA VAL A 224 -9.07 1.24 6.85
C VAL A 224 -10.08 0.84 5.78
N GLN A 225 -11.15 1.61 5.64
CA GLN A 225 -12.12 1.46 4.57
C GLN A 225 -12.05 2.68 3.66
N VAL A 226 -11.93 2.44 2.37
CA VAL A 226 -12.15 3.44 1.33
C VAL A 226 -13.43 3.07 0.58
N SER A 227 -14.31 4.04 0.36
CA SER A 227 -15.52 3.82 -0.40
C SER A 227 -15.90 4.99 -1.30
N TYR A 228 -16.50 4.68 -2.45
CA TYR A 228 -16.95 5.69 -3.40
C TYR A 228 -15.84 6.66 -3.82
N ALA A 229 -14.61 6.17 -4.00
CA ALA A 229 -13.53 6.97 -4.58
C ALA A 229 -13.81 7.24 -6.07
N ASN A 230 -13.57 8.46 -6.55
CA ASN A 230 -13.61 8.82 -7.98
C ASN A 230 -12.30 8.47 -8.73
N ASP A 231 -11.48 7.66 -8.10
CA ASP A 231 -10.29 7.05 -8.69
C ASP A 231 -10.05 5.74 -7.94
N ASP A 232 -8.81 5.29 -7.83
CA ASP A 232 -8.45 4.13 -7.03
C ASP A 232 -8.82 4.27 -5.56
N SER A 233 -9.21 3.14 -4.96
CA SER A 233 -9.46 3.12 -3.52
C SER A 233 -8.14 3.25 -2.75
N TYR A 234 -7.12 2.52 -3.15
CA TYR A 234 -5.77 2.59 -2.58
C TYR A 234 -4.75 2.57 -3.71
N GLU A 235 -3.83 3.53 -3.70
CA GLU A 235 -2.73 3.54 -4.66
C GLU A 235 -1.38 3.75 -3.96
N TRP A 236 -0.43 2.87 -4.28
CA TRP A 236 0.94 2.94 -3.79
C TRP A 236 1.91 3.36 -4.89
N PHE A 237 2.42 4.59 -4.79
CA PHE A 237 3.54 5.08 -5.58
C PHE A 237 4.87 4.77 -4.87
N GLY A 238 5.37 3.55 -4.99
CA GLY A 238 6.59 3.12 -4.31
C GLY A 238 6.43 2.90 -2.81
N GLY A 239 7.55 2.81 -2.09
CA GLY A 239 7.62 2.63 -0.64
C GLY A 239 7.58 1.17 -0.18
N ALA A 240 7.40 0.99 1.12
CA ALA A 240 7.46 -0.31 1.78
C ALA A 240 6.47 -0.43 2.96
N VAL A 241 5.44 0.43 3.02
CA VAL A 241 4.43 0.40 4.09
C VAL A 241 3.70 -0.94 4.14
N ASP A 242 3.58 -1.50 5.35
CA ASP A 242 2.78 -2.69 5.59
C ASP A 242 1.34 -2.27 5.95
N CYS A 243 0.35 -2.94 5.37
CA CYS A 243 -1.07 -2.64 5.56
C CYS A 243 -1.88 -3.90 5.90
N PHE A 244 -2.84 -3.78 6.83
CA PHE A 244 -3.69 -4.89 7.24
C PHE A 244 -5.16 -4.48 7.28
N HIS A 245 -6.09 -5.41 7.01
CA HIS A 245 -7.54 -5.17 7.11
C HIS A 245 -8.00 -3.95 6.29
N LEU A 246 -7.90 -4.06 4.96
CA LEU A 246 -8.31 -3.01 4.02
C LEU A 246 -9.66 -3.33 3.39
N VAL A 247 -10.52 -2.33 3.22
CA VAL A 247 -11.80 -2.47 2.53
C VAL A 247 -11.88 -1.45 1.40
N ALA A 248 -11.90 -1.91 0.15
CA ALA A 248 -12.25 -1.13 -1.03
C ALA A 248 -13.71 -1.39 -1.38
N PHE A 249 -14.54 -0.34 -1.43
CA PHE A 249 -15.98 -0.50 -1.65
C PHE A 249 -16.51 0.52 -2.65
N ASN A 250 -16.95 0.06 -3.82
CA ASN A 250 -17.58 0.89 -4.84
C ASN A 250 -16.73 2.10 -5.31
N GLY A 251 -15.39 1.99 -5.30
CA GLY A 251 -14.55 2.95 -6.04
C GLY A 251 -14.83 2.89 -7.55
N ILE A 252 -14.57 3.96 -8.30
CA ILE A 252 -14.83 3.95 -9.74
C ILE A 252 -13.78 3.15 -10.49
N ASP A 253 -12.50 3.30 -10.14
CA ASP A 253 -11.41 2.59 -10.80
C ASP A 253 -10.95 1.36 -10.00
N ASP A 254 -9.66 1.22 -9.70
CA ASP A 254 -9.11 0.00 -9.14
C ASP A 254 -9.29 -0.08 -7.62
N ASP A 255 -9.55 -1.30 -7.13
CA ASP A 255 -9.65 -1.51 -5.68
C ASP A 255 -8.27 -1.36 -5.00
N PHE A 256 -7.20 -1.84 -5.67
CA PHE A 256 -5.81 -1.76 -5.21
C PHE A 256 -4.84 -1.57 -6.39
N ASP A 257 -4.25 -0.39 -6.54
CA ASP A 257 -3.21 -0.13 -7.56
C ASP A 257 -1.83 0.00 -6.91
N THR A 258 -0.84 -0.65 -7.49
CA THR A 258 0.53 -0.70 -6.98
C THR A 258 1.54 -0.37 -8.05
N ASP A 259 2.40 0.58 -7.71
CA ASP A 259 3.24 1.23 -8.68
C ASP A 259 4.65 1.51 -8.18
N ASN A 260 5.50 1.86 -9.14
CA ASN A 260 6.80 2.51 -8.94
C ASN A 260 7.72 1.96 -7.83
N GLY A 261 7.74 0.64 -7.65
CA GLY A 261 8.65 -0.01 -6.71
C GLY A 261 8.07 -0.33 -5.34
N PHE A 262 6.74 -0.28 -5.18
CA PHE A 262 6.11 -0.64 -3.92
C PHE A 262 6.45 -2.08 -3.52
N SER A 263 6.87 -2.27 -2.26
CA SER A 263 7.45 -3.52 -1.76
C SER A 263 6.93 -3.96 -0.39
N GLY A 264 5.83 -3.35 0.07
CA GLY A 264 5.21 -3.65 1.36
C GLY A 264 4.45 -4.97 1.41
N LYS A 265 3.99 -5.32 2.61
CA LYS A 265 3.11 -6.47 2.88
C LYS A 265 1.69 -5.98 3.08
N VAL A 266 0.74 -6.64 2.42
CA VAL A 266 -0.67 -6.33 2.58
C VAL A 266 -1.45 -7.61 2.88
N GLN A 267 -2.23 -7.63 3.96
CA GLN A 267 -3.02 -8.82 4.33
C GLN A 267 -4.42 -8.50 4.81
N PHE A 268 -5.36 -9.38 4.48
CA PHE A 268 -6.79 -9.25 4.82
C PHE A 268 -7.43 -8.07 4.08
N CYS A 269 -7.64 -8.22 2.79
CA CYS A 269 -8.29 -7.19 1.97
C CYS A 269 -9.67 -7.65 1.52
N LEU A 270 -10.67 -6.77 1.58
CA LEU A 270 -11.97 -6.95 0.97
C LEU A 270 -12.14 -5.91 -0.13
N GLY A 271 -12.46 -6.32 -1.35
CA GLY A 271 -12.87 -5.43 -2.44
C GLY A 271 -14.23 -5.83 -2.96
N ILE A 272 -15.13 -4.86 -3.17
CA ILE A 272 -16.48 -5.10 -3.65
C ILE A 272 -16.82 -4.07 -4.72
N ARG A 273 -17.13 -4.57 -5.92
CA ARG A 273 -17.46 -3.75 -7.09
C ARG A 273 -18.97 -3.45 -7.18
N ASN A 274 -19.29 -2.23 -7.61
CA ASN A 274 -20.63 -1.86 -8.06
C ASN A 274 -20.76 -2.11 -9.56
N PRO A 275 -21.78 -2.82 -10.07
CA PRO A 275 -21.86 -3.14 -11.49
C PRO A 275 -22.04 -1.95 -12.44
N THR A 276 -22.51 -0.81 -11.93
CA THR A 276 -22.85 0.37 -12.74
C THR A 276 -21.78 1.44 -12.73
N ILE A 277 -20.76 1.32 -11.86
CA ILE A 277 -19.73 2.33 -11.64
C ILE A 277 -18.39 1.74 -12.07
N ALA A 278 -17.84 2.23 -13.18
CA ALA A 278 -16.53 1.84 -13.69
C ALA A 278 -15.89 3.02 -14.43
N ASP A 279 -14.57 3.14 -14.32
CA ASP A 279 -13.79 4.16 -15.01
C ASP A 279 -13.70 3.90 -16.51
N SER A 280 -13.39 4.94 -17.28
CA SER A 280 -13.12 4.85 -18.71
C SER A 280 -11.82 4.10 -19.07
N SER A 281 -10.82 4.09 -18.18
CA SER A 281 -9.56 3.35 -18.25
C SER A 281 -9.81 1.83 -18.21
N GLY A 282 -10.83 1.43 -17.44
CA GLY A 282 -11.28 0.07 -17.24
C GLY A 282 -10.91 -0.48 -15.87
N SER A 283 -11.90 -0.70 -15.03
CA SER A 283 -11.74 -0.99 -13.60
C SER A 283 -11.51 -2.45 -13.28
N ASN A 284 -10.60 -2.67 -12.33
CA ASN A 284 -10.07 -3.95 -11.90
C ASN A 284 -10.12 -4.08 -10.37
N GLY A 285 -9.92 -5.31 -9.88
CA GLY A 285 -9.69 -5.55 -8.46
C GLY A 285 -8.25 -5.25 -8.04
N PHE A 286 -7.29 -5.55 -8.91
CA PHE A 286 -5.91 -5.12 -8.79
C PHE A 286 -5.44 -4.56 -10.12
N GLU A 287 -4.69 -3.47 -10.08
CA GLU A 287 -3.74 -3.08 -11.12
C GLU A 287 -2.33 -3.06 -10.51
N SER A 288 -1.34 -3.44 -11.31
CA SER A 288 0.03 -3.42 -10.85
C SER A 288 1.00 -3.20 -11.97
N ASP A 289 1.74 -2.10 -11.82
CA ASP A 289 2.78 -1.65 -12.69
C ASP A 289 4.13 -1.65 -11.98
N ASN A 290 5.21 -1.95 -12.71
CA ASN A 290 6.52 -1.57 -12.21
C ASN A 290 6.77 -0.08 -12.34
N ASN A 291 6.46 0.44 -13.53
CA ASN A 291 6.43 1.85 -13.90
C ASN A 291 5.81 1.96 -15.31
N SER A 292 5.38 3.17 -15.68
CA SER A 292 4.73 3.46 -16.96
C SER A 292 5.51 3.06 -18.22
N THR A 293 6.84 2.95 -18.14
CA THR A 293 7.70 2.58 -19.27
C THR A 293 8.09 1.10 -19.29
N SER A 294 7.60 0.29 -18.35
CA SER A 294 7.95 -1.12 -18.19
C SER A 294 9.48 -1.36 -18.07
N THR A 295 10.26 -0.34 -17.70
CA THR A 295 11.72 -0.45 -17.63
C THR A 295 12.16 -1.19 -16.36
N SER A 296 13.29 -1.88 -16.44
CA SER A 296 13.95 -2.42 -15.24
C SER A 296 14.47 -1.26 -14.39
N GLY A 297 13.97 -1.15 -13.15
CA GLY A 297 14.47 -0.19 -12.17
C GLY A 297 15.54 -0.80 -11.25
N THR A 298 16.14 0.02 -10.39
CA THR A 298 16.94 -0.45 -9.26
C THR A 298 16.10 -1.16 -8.19
N SER A 299 14.77 -1.04 -8.27
CA SER A 299 13.78 -1.72 -7.43
C SER A 299 12.52 -1.99 -8.27
N PHE A 300 11.85 -3.10 -7.97
CA PHE A 300 10.64 -3.52 -8.68
C PHE A 300 9.40 -3.36 -7.80
N THR A 301 8.24 -3.06 -8.39
CA THR A 301 6.96 -3.27 -7.71
C THR A 301 6.82 -4.76 -7.42
N ARG A 302 6.93 -5.12 -6.15
CA ARG A 302 7.04 -6.50 -5.65
C ARG A 302 6.38 -6.65 -4.28
N ALA A 303 5.32 -5.87 -4.05
CA ALA A 303 4.52 -6.04 -2.86
C ALA A 303 3.94 -7.45 -2.77
N VAL A 304 3.66 -7.87 -1.54
CA VAL A 304 3.08 -9.18 -1.27
C VAL A 304 1.71 -8.99 -0.65
N PHE A 305 0.68 -9.37 -1.39
CA PHE A 305 -0.70 -9.44 -0.92
C PHE A 305 -1.02 -10.88 -0.51
N SER A 306 -1.63 -11.07 0.66
CA SER A 306 -2.14 -12.37 1.08
C SER A 306 -3.55 -12.25 1.66
N ASN A 307 -4.37 -13.29 1.53
CA ASN A 307 -5.69 -13.33 2.14
C ASN A 307 -6.58 -12.16 1.69
N CYS A 308 -6.72 -11.96 0.39
CA CYS A 308 -7.65 -10.99 -0.17
C CYS A 308 -8.94 -11.71 -0.60
N THR A 309 -10.09 -11.08 -0.45
CA THR A 309 -11.38 -11.53 -0.98
C THR A 309 -11.95 -10.40 -1.83
N LEU A 310 -11.99 -10.61 -3.14
CA LEU A 310 -12.52 -9.65 -4.11
C LEU A 310 -13.83 -10.17 -4.72
N VAL A 311 -14.85 -9.32 -4.70
CA VAL A 311 -16.20 -9.61 -5.18
C VAL A 311 -16.50 -8.72 -6.40
N GLY A 312 -16.47 -9.36 -7.56
CA GLY A 312 -16.73 -8.73 -8.84
C GLY A 312 -18.22 -8.47 -9.10
N PRO A 313 -18.54 -7.70 -10.16
CA PRO A 313 -19.89 -7.22 -10.39
C PRO A 313 -20.79 -8.19 -11.17
N THR A 314 -20.23 -9.19 -11.87
CA THR A 314 -20.96 -9.87 -12.95
C THR A 314 -22.15 -10.68 -12.44
N TYR A 315 -22.00 -11.45 -11.35
CA TYR A 315 -23.11 -12.21 -10.77
C TYR A 315 -24.20 -11.29 -10.23
N ARG A 316 -23.83 -10.16 -9.63
CA ARG A 316 -24.79 -9.19 -9.07
C ARG A 316 -25.78 -8.69 -10.12
N THR A 317 -25.36 -8.52 -11.37
CA THR A 317 -26.25 -8.11 -12.48
C THR A 317 -27.33 -9.13 -12.85
N THR A 318 -27.21 -10.36 -12.36
CA THR A 318 -28.23 -11.41 -12.54
C THR A 318 -29.33 -11.36 -11.47
N LEU A 319 -29.13 -10.57 -10.41
CA LEU A 319 -30.05 -10.44 -9.28
C LEU A 319 -31.08 -9.33 -9.52
N PRO A 320 -32.28 -9.41 -8.89
CA PRO A 320 -33.23 -8.31 -8.91
C PRO A 320 -32.58 -7.01 -8.45
N SER A 321 -32.86 -5.88 -9.11
CA SER A 321 -32.28 -4.56 -8.76
C SER A 321 -30.74 -4.50 -8.77
N GLY A 322 -30.04 -5.48 -9.37
CA GLY A 322 -28.57 -5.55 -9.39
C GLY A 322 -27.87 -4.57 -10.34
N GLY A 323 -28.63 -3.78 -11.11
CA GLY A 323 -28.09 -2.86 -12.11
C GLY A 323 -27.59 -3.56 -13.38
N ALA A 324 -27.16 -2.76 -14.36
CA ALA A 324 -26.58 -3.24 -15.61
C ALA A 324 -25.06 -3.22 -15.52
N LEU A 325 -24.39 -4.24 -16.08
CA LEU A 325 -22.93 -4.31 -16.10
C LEU A 325 -22.37 -3.21 -17.00
N ASN A 326 -21.61 -2.28 -16.43
CA ASN A 326 -20.79 -1.35 -17.20
C ASN A 326 -19.70 -2.13 -17.95
N SER A 327 -19.55 -1.87 -19.25
CA SER A 327 -18.59 -2.56 -20.12
C SER A 327 -17.12 -2.36 -19.74
N ASN A 328 -16.85 -1.33 -18.94
CA ASN A 328 -15.52 -1.01 -18.48
C ASN A 328 -15.13 -1.76 -17.20
N HIS A 329 -15.99 -2.62 -16.64
CA HIS A 329 -15.51 -3.61 -15.68
C HIS A 329 -14.67 -4.68 -16.36
N ARG A 330 -13.47 -4.91 -15.85
CA ARG A 330 -12.50 -5.81 -16.48
C ARG A 330 -12.05 -6.92 -15.53
N ARG A 331 -10.93 -6.75 -14.84
CA ARG A 331 -10.11 -7.88 -14.38
C ARG A 331 -10.14 -8.03 -12.87
N ALA A 332 -10.00 -9.27 -12.40
CA ALA A 332 -9.74 -9.54 -10.99
C ALA A 332 -8.34 -9.07 -10.59
N ALA A 333 -7.36 -9.26 -11.50
CA ALA A 333 -6.02 -8.69 -11.37
C ALA A 333 -5.41 -8.42 -12.75
N HIS A 334 -4.96 -7.18 -12.98
CA HIS A 334 -4.20 -6.76 -14.15
C HIS A 334 -2.73 -6.58 -13.76
N LEU A 335 -1.90 -7.58 -14.06
CA LEU A 335 -0.47 -7.55 -13.76
C LEU A 335 0.27 -7.14 -15.02
N ARG A 336 0.90 -5.96 -15.02
CA ARG A 336 1.43 -5.38 -16.25
C ARG A 336 2.75 -4.62 -16.04
N ARG A 337 3.29 -4.12 -17.15
CA ARG A 337 4.50 -3.28 -17.24
C ARG A 337 5.64 -3.71 -16.29
N ASN A 338 6.08 -4.97 -16.41
CA ASN A 338 7.24 -5.51 -15.69
C ASN A 338 7.05 -5.65 -14.16
N THR A 339 5.81 -5.66 -13.65
CA THR A 339 5.55 -5.90 -12.23
C THR A 339 6.10 -7.27 -11.78
N GLN A 340 6.51 -7.33 -10.51
CA GLN A 340 6.86 -8.55 -9.79
C GLN A 340 5.89 -8.77 -8.62
N LEU A 341 4.68 -8.20 -8.68
CA LEU A 341 3.67 -8.36 -7.64
C LEU A 341 3.44 -9.83 -7.28
N GLN A 342 3.15 -10.04 -6.01
CA GLN A 342 2.84 -11.36 -5.48
C GLN A 342 1.48 -11.35 -4.79
N ILE A 343 0.53 -12.13 -5.30
CA ILE A 343 -0.80 -12.30 -4.69
C ILE A 343 -0.99 -13.76 -4.28
N TRP A 344 -1.25 -13.97 -2.99
CA TRP A 344 -1.29 -15.28 -2.36
C TRP A 344 -2.59 -15.54 -1.62
N ASN A 345 -2.99 -16.80 -1.49
CA ASN A 345 -4.01 -17.26 -0.54
C ASN A 345 -5.32 -16.47 -0.63
N SER A 346 -5.73 -16.05 -1.82
CA SER A 346 -6.81 -15.08 -2.04
C SER A 346 -7.98 -15.67 -2.82
N ILE A 347 -9.14 -15.02 -2.74
CA ILE A 347 -10.38 -15.38 -3.42
C ILE A 347 -10.79 -14.23 -4.33
N PHE A 348 -11.15 -14.56 -5.56
CA PHE A 348 -11.70 -13.65 -6.54
C PHE A 348 -12.98 -14.29 -7.09
N ILE A 349 -14.12 -13.62 -6.95
CA ILE A 349 -15.39 -14.11 -7.47
C ILE A 349 -16.00 -13.16 -8.48
N ASP A 350 -16.61 -13.71 -9.53
CA ASP A 350 -17.56 -13.00 -10.42
C ASP A 350 -16.98 -11.77 -11.14
N PHE A 351 -15.70 -11.82 -11.52
CA PHE A 351 -15.08 -10.85 -12.42
C PHE A 351 -15.24 -11.26 -13.90
N PHE A 352 -15.22 -10.27 -14.79
CA PHE A 352 -15.33 -10.49 -16.22
C PHE A 352 -14.10 -11.23 -16.78
N ASP A 353 -12.90 -10.79 -16.39
CA ASP A 353 -11.64 -11.51 -16.56
C ASP A 353 -11.04 -11.81 -15.18
N GLY A 354 -10.37 -12.96 -15.04
CA GLY A 354 -9.68 -13.35 -13.81
C GLY A 354 -8.34 -12.63 -13.69
N VAL A 355 -7.24 -13.38 -13.67
CA VAL A 355 -5.88 -12.81 -13.71
C VAL A 355 -5.45 -12.57 -15.15
N VAL A 356 -4.92 -11.37 -15.43
CA VAL A 356 -4.35 -11.00 -16.72
C VAL A 356 -2.88 -10.67 -16.54
N VAL A 357 -2.02 -11.37 -17.27
CA VAL A 357 -0.58 -11.11 -17.35
C VAL A 357 -0.29 -10.36 -18.64
N ASP A 358 0.09 -9.10 -18.53
CA ASP A 358 0.18 -8.17 -19.65
C ASP A 358 1.61 -7.65 -19.85
N GLY A 359 2.14 -7.85 -21.06
CA GLY A 359 3.47 -7.43 -21.50
C GLY A 359 4.55 -8.51 -21.38
N ASN A 360 5.49 -8.49 -22.31
CA ASN A 360 6.58 -9.47 -22.43
C ASN A 360 7.52 -9.51 -21.20
N THR A 361 7.75 -8.35 -20.60
CA THR A 361 8.55 -8.22 -19.37
C THR A 361 7.84 -8.87 -18.18
N THR A 362 6.53 -8.70 -18.08
CA THR A 362 5.70 -9.31 -17.04
C THR A 362 5.60 -10.82 -17.20
N THR A 363 5.43 -11.33 -18.43
CA THR A 363 5.46 -12.78 -18.69
C THR A 363 6.85 -13.39 -18.44
N ALA A 364 7.92 -12.63 -18.67
CA ALA A 364 9.27 -13.03 -18.27
C ALA A 364 9.41 -13.14 -16.74
N ASN A 365 8.88 -12.20 -15.96
CA ASN A 365 8.86 -12.29 -14.49
C ASN A 365 8.04 -13.49 -13.99
N ALA A 366 6.90 -13.78 -14.62
CA ALA A 366 6.09 -14.96 -14.35
C ALA A 366 6.86 -16.26 -14.61
N THR A 367 7.58 -16.33 -15.74
CA THR A 367 8.41 -17.49 -16.13
C THR A 367 9.62 -17.65 -15.21
N ALA A 368 10.25 -16.54 -14.81
CA ALA A 368 11.36 -16.50 -13.88
C ALA A 368 10.94 -16.71 -12.41
N ASN A 369 9.64 -16.88 -12.15
CA ASN A 369 9.08 -17.12 -10.83
C ASN A 369 9.32 -15.96 -9.84
N THR A 370 9.52 -14.73 -10.34
CA THR A 370 9.69 -13.51 -9.52
C THR A 370 8.36 -12.81 -9.24
N MET A 371 7.39 -12.96 -10.14
CA MET A 371 5.98 -12.58 -9.96
C MET A 371 5.17 -13.80 -9.50
N LYS A 372 4.21 -13.62 -8.60
CA LYS A 372 3.38 -14.73 -8.09
C LYS A 372 1.90 -14.40 -8.15
N PHE A 373 1.12 -15.37 -8.61
CA PHE A 373 -0.30 -15.48 -8.32
C PHE A 373 -0.49 -16.91 -7.87
N LYS A 374 -0.53 -17.17 -6.56
CA LYS A 374 -0.34 -18.52 -6.02
C LYS A 374 -1.32 -18.87 -4.90
N SER A 375 -1.80 -20.12 -4.92
CA SER A 375 -2.78 -20.62 -3.95
C SER A 375 -4.03 -19.75 -3.88
N ASN A 376 -4.46 -19.19 -5.01
CA ASN A 376 -5.66 -18.38 -5.11
C ASN A 376 -6.85 -19.20 -5.64
N ILE A 377 -8.06 -18.66 -5.48
CA ILE A 377 -9.30 -19.18 -6.06
C ILE A 377 -9.89 -18.12 -6.99
N ILE A 378 -10.19 -18.51 -8.23
CA ILE A 378 -11.01 -17.71 -9.14
C ILE A 378 -12.33 -18.46 -9.40
N ALA A 379 -13.46 -17.88 -9.04
CA ALA A 379 -14.77 -18.51 -9.19
C ALA A 379 -15.78 -17.60 -9.90
N GLY A 380 -16.73 -18.17 -10.65
CA GLY A 380 -17.77 -17.37 -11.32
C GLY A 380 -17.27 -16.60 -12.55
N THR A 381 -16.01 -16.76 -12.94
CA THR A 381 -15.44 -16.25 -14.19
C THR A 381 -15.49 -17.33 -15.26
N VAL A 382 -15.77 -16.92 -16.51
CA VAL A 382 -15.79 -17.84 -17.67
C VAL A 382 -14.44 -18.53 -17.82
N ALA A 383 -14.43 -19.84 -18.07
CA ALA A 383 -13.21 -20.66 -18.07
C ALA A 383 -12.07 -20.13 -18.97
N SER A 384 -12.39 -19.63 -20.16
CA SER A 384 -11.41 -19.04 -21.09
C SER A 384 -10.84 -17.70 -20.65
N LYS A 385 -11.41 -17.11 -19.59
CA LYS A 385 -11.07 -15.79 -19.04
C LYS A 385 -10.50 -15.87 -17.63
N VAL A 386 -10.34 -17.06 -17.05
CA VAL A 386 -9.77 -17.25 -15.70
C VAL A 386 -8.33 -16.74 -15.62
N ALA A 387 -7.52 -17.08 -16.62
CA ALA A 387 -6.14 -16.64 -16.73
C ALA A 387 -5.87 -16.26 -18.18
N VAL A 388 -5.49 -15.01 -18.42
CA VAL A 388 -5.32 -14.43 -19.75
C VAL A 388 -3.93 -13.84 -19.87
N LYS A 389 -3.33 -13.90 -21.05
CA LYS A 389 -2.11 -13.16 -21.38
C LYS A 389 -2.38 -12.15 -22.48
N VAL A 390 -1.72 -11.00 -22.39
CA VAL A 390 -1.70 -9.94 -23.40
C VAL A 390 -0.23 -9.59 -23.62
N GLU A 391 0.30 -9.64 -24.85
CA GLU A 391 1.73 -9.47 -25.10
C GLU A 391 2.01 -9.08 -26.55
N SER A 392 3.13 -8.41 -26.79
CA SER A 392 3.57 -8.01 -28.12
C SER A 392 5.10 -7.85 -28.16
N PRO A 393 5.84 -8.66 -28.95
CA PRO A 393 5.35 -9.76 -29.80
C PRO A 393 4.87 -10.96 -28.98
N THR A 394 4.09 -11.85 -29.61
CA THR A 394 3.64 -13.10 -28.98
C THR A 394 4.81 -13.94 -28.46
N THR A 395 4.67 -14.49 -27.25
CA THR A 395 5.66 -15.37 -26.61
C THR A 395 5.09 -16.77 -26.41
N THR A 396 5.96 -17.72 -26.04
CA THR A 396 5.57 -19.10 -25.70
C THR A 396 5.03 -19.25 -24.28
N PHE A 397 4.87 -18.15 -23.51
CA PHE A 397 4.36 -18.21 -22.15
C PHE A 397 2.94 -18.81 -22.13
N ASP A 398 2.76 -19.92 -21.42
CA ASP A 398 1.46 -20.55 -21.22
C ASP A 398 0.89 -20.12 -19.87
N VAL A 399 -0.02 -19.15 -19.91
CA VAL A 399 -0.64 -18.57 -18.72
C VAL A 399 -1.55 -19.56 -17.98
N ALA A 400 -2.17 -20.51 -18.69
CA ALA A 400 -3.03 -21.52 -18.06
C ALA A 400 -2.17 -22.51 -17.26
N THR A 401 -1.08 -23.00 -17.85
CA THR A 401 -0.12 -23.87 -17.15
C THR A 401 0.56 -23.15 -15.99
N TRP A 402 0.93 -21.86 -16.15
CA TRP A 402 1.46 -21.05 -15.06
C TRP A 402 0.46 -20.92 -13.90
N PHE A 403 -0.81 -20.64 -14.20
CA PHE A 403 -1.88 -20.54 -13.20
C PHE A 403 -2.02 -21.84 -12.40
N THR A 404 -2.12 -23.01 -13.07
CA THR A 404 -2.29 -24.29 -12.37
C THR A 404 -1.03 -24.71 -11.61
N SER A 405 0.17 -24.45 -12.15
CA SER A 405 1.45 -24.78 -11.50
C SER A 405 1.69 -23.98 -10.23
N ASN A 406 1.07 -22.81 -10.10
CA ASN A 406 1.05 -22.00 -8.88
C ASN A 406 -0.07 -22.41 -7.92
N ASN A 407 -0.56 -23.64 -7.97
CA ASN A 407 -1.57 -24.17 -7.03
C ASN A 407 -2.87 -23.35 -6.95
N ASN A 408 -3.20 -22.62 -8.01
CA ASN A 408 -4.47 -21.90 -8.07
C ASN A 408 -5.60 -22.85 -8.44
N THR A 409 -6.78 -22.54 -7.92
CA THR A 409 -8.01 -23.28 -8.22
C THR A 409 -8.95 -22.37 -9.01
N SER A 410 -9.66 -22.92 -9.98
CA SER A 410 -10.79 -22.22 -10.60
C SER A 410 -12.05 -23.08 -10.64
N GLN A 411 -13.21 -22.42 -10.61
CA GLN A 411 -14.51 -23.06 -10.74
C GLN A 411 -15.50 -22.15 -11.46
N THR A 412 -16.44 -22.74 -12.20
CA THR A 412 -17.38 -21.98 -13.04
C THR A 412 -18.40 -21.17 -12.23
N THR A 413 -18.74 -21.60 -11.01
CA THR A 413 -19.70 -20.92 -10.14
C THR A 413 -19.03 -20.43 -8.85
N SER A 414 -19.44 -19.27 -8.35
CA SER A 414 -19.07 -18.74 -7.03
C SER A 414 -19.97 -19.27 -5.90
N ALA A 415 -21.08 -19.94 -6.23
CA ALA A 415 -22.02 -20.46 -5.24
C ALA A 415 -21.36 -21.45 -4.26
N GLY A 416 -21.62 -21.29 -2.97
CA GLY A 416 -21.04 -22.11 -1.91
C GLY A 416 -19.56 -21.84 -1.61
N LEU A 417 -18.92 -20.86 -2.26
CA LEU A 417 -17.56 -20.46 -1.91
C LEU A 417 -17.55 -19.58 -0.64
N LEU A 418 -18.38 -18.55 -0.62
CA LEU A 418 -18.60 -17.63 0.50
C LEU A 418 -20.02 -17.81 1.06
N THR A 419 -20.23 -17.46 2.32
CA THR A 419 -21.49 -17.74 3.05
C THR A 419 -22.69 -17.00 2.47
N LEU A 420 -22.56 -15.69 2.27
CA LEU A 420 -23.59 -14.83 1.68
C LEU A 420 -22.96 -13.59 1.02
N PRO A 421 -22.25 -13.74 -0.12
CA PRO A 421 -21.57 -12.62 -0.77
C PRO A 421 -22.51 -11.62 -1.46
N TYR A 422 -23.77 -12.00 -1.66
CA TYR A 422 -24.80 -11.18 -2.30
C TYR A 422 -26.15 -11.35 -1.59
N ASN A 423 -26.95 -10.28 -1.59
CA ASN A 423 -28.36 -10.39 -1.25
C ASN A 423 -29.11 -10.88 -2.50
N THR A 424 -29.57 -12.12 -2.47
CA THR A 424 -30.20 -12.78 -3.63
C THR A 424 -31.62 -12.29 -3.92
N THR A 425 -32.23 -11.55 -2.99
CA THR A 425 -33.57 -10.96 -3.17
C THR A 425 -33.48 -9.55 -3.76
N ASP A 426 -32.40 -8.82 -3.47
CA ASP A 426 -32.14 -7.47 -3.99
C ASP A 426 -30.63 -7.19 -4.10
N GLY A 427 -30.12 -7.17 -5.33
CA GLY A 427 -28.72 -6.94 -5.66
C GLY A 427 -28.23 -5.52 -5.40
N SER A 428 -29.10 -4.56 -5.09
CA SER A 428 -28.69 -3.20 -4.67
C SER A 428 -28.25 -3.16 -3.19
N ILE A 429 -28.55 -4.20 -2.41
CA ILE A 429 -28.24 -4.27 -0.98
C ILE A 429 -26.83 -4.82 -0.76
N TYR A 430 -26.02 -4.06 -0.01
CA TYR A 430 -24.66 -4.43 0.42
C TYR A 430 -24.53 -4.67 1.93
N THR A 431 -25.57 -4.35 2.70
CA THR A 431 -25.61 -4.56 4.15
C THR A 431 -26.04 -5.98 4.52
N GLY A 432 -25.49 -6.52 5.62
CA GLY A 432 -25.87 -7.84 6.13
C GLY A 432 -25.36 -9.03 5.31
N LEU A 433 -24.36 -8.80 4.46
CA LEU A 433 -23.65 -9.84 3.70
C LEU A 433 -22.63 -10.56 4.58
N ASP A 434 -22.18 -11.74 4.15
CA ASP A 434 -21.21 -12.57 4.86
C ASP A 434 -20.15 -13.12 3.88
N TYR A 435 -18.94 -12.58 3.98
CA TYR A 435 -17.81 -12.89 3.10
C TYR A 435 -16.89 -13.98 3.66
N ARG A 436 -17.27 -14.65 4.75
CA ARG A 436 -16.52 -15.81 5.26
C ARG A 436 -16.66 -17.01 4.32
N PRO A 437 -15.63 -17.86 4.21
CA PRO A 437 -15.75 -19.16 3.56
C PRO A 437 -16.97 -19.93 4.06
N ALA A 438 -17.80 -20.43 3.13
CA ALA A 438 -18.97 -21.22 3.50
C ALA A 438 -18.57 -22.60 4.06
N VAL A 439 -19.51 -23.27 4.73
CA VAL A 439 -19.32 -24.66 5.18
C VAL A 439 -19.08 -25.57 3.96
N GLY A 440 -17.98 -26.35 4.00
CA GLY A 440 -17.57 -27.22 2.90
C GLY A 440 -16.88 -26.50 1.73
N SER A 441 -16.66 -25.18 1.83
CA SER A 441 -15.97 -24.40 0.81
C SER A 441 -14.53 -24.87 0.61
N ILE A 442 -14.06 -24.90 -0.64
CA ILE A 442 -12.66 -25.15 -1.01
C ILE A 442 -11.70 -24.06 -0.48
N ALA A 443 -12.23 -22.92 0.00
CA ALA A 443 -11.47 -21.87 0.63
C ALA A 443 -11.05 -22.20 2.08
N LEU A 444 -11.63 -23.24 2.70
CA LEU A 444 -11.29 -23.65 4.08
C LEU A 444 -9.87 -24.23 4.21
N THR A 445 -9.26 -24.59 3.08
CA THR A 445 -7.92 -25.19 2.99
C THR A 445 -7.13 -24.61 1.81
N GLY A 446 -5.89 -25.05 1.65
CA GLY A 446 -5.05 -24.75 0.48
C GLY A 446 -4.26 -23.45 0.57
N ALA A 447 -4.29 -22.75 1.71
CA ALA A 447 -3.39 -21.64 1.95
C ALA A 447 -1.94 -22.13 2.09
N ASP A 448 -1.01 -21.43 1.45
CA ASP A 448 0.43 -21.69 1.47
C ASP A 448 1.17 -20.50 2.09
N PHE A 449 1.72 -20.72 3.27
CA PHE A 449 2.64 -19.80 3.94
C PHE A 449 4.05 -20.36 4.06
N THR A 450 4.24 -21.65 3.77
CA THR A 450 5.53 -22.31 3.92
C THR A 450 6.51 -21.85 2.83
N THR A 451 6.00 -21.61 1.63
CA THR A 451 6.80 -21.02 0.55
C THR A 451 6.78 -19.49 0.60
N LEU A 452 5.69 -18.87 1.09
CA LEU A 452 5.62 -17.41 1.29
C LEU A 452 6.73 -16.90 2.24
N SER A 453 7.05 -17.66 3.29
CA SER A 453 8.15 -17.32 4.21
C SER A 453 9.55 -17.54 3.62
N ASN A 454 9.67 -18.38 2.59
CA ASN A 454 10.93 -18.69 1.91
C ASN A 454 11.21 -17.76 0.73
N GLU A 455 10.16 -17.16 0.16
CA GLU A 455 10.27 -15.95 -0.66
C GLU A 455 10.71 -14.83 0.29
N LYS A 456 12.01 -14.84 0.65
CA LYS A 456 12.62 -13.73 1.34
C LYS A 456 12.25 -12.52 0.51
N PHE A 457 11.60 -11.54 1.14
CA PHE A 457 11.67 -10.17 0.68
C PHE A 457 13.15 -9.94 0.43
N VAL A 458 13.57 -9.98 -0.83
CA VAL A 458 14.74 -9.25 -1.22
C VAL A 458 14.22 -7.83 -1.06
N ALA A 459 14.24 -7.33 0.18
CA ALA A 459 13.89 -5.96 0.48
C ALA A 459 14.65 -5.14 -0.56
N ASN A 460 13.95 -4.22 -1.23
CA ASN A 460 14.53 -3.26 -2.17
C ASN A 460 15.93 -2.94 -1.68
N ALA A 461 16.95 -3.41 -2.43
CA ALA A 461 18.27 -3.78 -1.91
C ALA A 461 18.57 -3.13 -0.56
N GLU A 462 18.40 -3.88 0.55
CA GLU A 462 18.62 -3.38 1.92
C GLU A 462 20.11 -3.07 2.13
N PHE A 463 20.55 -2.02 1.46
CA PHE A 463 21.89 -1.50 1.51
C PHE A 463 21.93 -0.48 2.64
N SER A 464 22.80 -0.70 3.61
CA SER A 464 23.17 0.34 4.56
C SER A 464 24.68 0.31 4.76
N LEU A 465 25.31 1.48 4.85
CA LEU A 465 26.71 1.63 5.24
C LEU A 465 26.79 2.65 6.37
N LYS A 466 27.21 2.19 7.54
CA LYS A 466 27.52 3.02 8.70
C LYS A 466 28.95 2.75 9.13
N VAL A 467 29.64 3.81 9.54
CA VAL A 467 31.00 3.72 10.07
C VAL A 467 31.05 4.37 11.43
N TYR A 468 31.51 3.62 12.44
CA TYR A 468 31.56 4.11 13.82
C TYR A 468 32.79 3.58 14.60
N PRO A 469 33.26 4.33 15.61
CA PRO A 469 32.87 5.70 15.92
C PRO A 469 33.32 6.68 14.82
N ASN A 470 32.57 7.77 14.62
CA ASN A 470 32.95 8.84 13.69
C ASN A 470 32.51 10.19 14.27
N PRO A 471 33.43 11.06 14.72
CA PRO A 471 34.89 10.93 14.63
C PRO A 471 35.50 9.84 15.53
N SER A 472 36.72 9.37 15.22
CA SER A 472 37.46 8.34 15.99
C SER A 472 38.92 8.73 16.21
N SER A 473 39.49 8.48 17.40
CA SER A 473 40.94 8.57 17.64
C SER A 473 41.68 7.29 17.24
N ASP A 474 40.97 6.16 17.26
CA ASP A 474 41.62 4.86 17.17
C ASP A 474 41.42 4.30 15.78
N SER A 475 40.17 4.13 15.38
CA SER A 475 39.84 3.21 14.31
C SER A 475 38.34 3.23 13.98
N PHE A 476 37.95 2.74 12.82
CA PHE A 476 36.60 2.81 12.26
C PHE A 476 36.05 1.40 11.98
N LYS A 477 34.97 1.01 12.66
CA LYS A 477 34.25 -0.24 12.39
C LYS A 477 33.25 -0.02 11.26
N ILE A 478 33.16 -1.01 10.37
CA ILE A 478 32.21 -1.01 9.26
C ILE A 478 30.96 -1.77 9.71
N ASN A 479 29.79 -1.17 9.49
CA ASN A 479 28.52 -1.86 9.59
C ASN A 479 27.78 -1.68 8.26
N TYR A 480 27.73 -2.78 7.52
CA TYR A 480 27.23 -2.90 6.18
C TYR A 480 26.16 -4.00 6.12
N SER A 481 25.03 -3.66 5.51
CA SER A 481 24.00 -4.62 5.12
C SER A 481 23.81 -4.53 3.61
N SER A 482 23.52 -5.65 2.96
CA SER A 482 23.18 -5.72 1.54
C SER A 482 22.42 -7.00 1.24
N SER A 483 21.57 -6.98 0.21
CA SER A 483 20.97 -8.19 -0.35
C SER A 483 21.90 -8.94 -1.32
N ASN A 484 23.01 -8.32 -1.72
CA ASN A 484 24.03 -8.96 -2.56
C ASN A 484 25.06 -9.68 -1.66
N ILE A 485 25.42 -10.91 -2.02
CA ILE A 485 26.42 -11.74 -1.30
C ILE A 485 27.80 -11.76 -1.98
N GLU A 486 27.97 -11.01 -3.07
CA GLU A 486 29.25 -10.83 -3.75
C GLU A 486 30.29 -10.19 -2.83
N VAL A 487 31.56 -10.36 -3.20
CA VAL A 487 32.70 -9.77 -2.51
C VAL A 487 32.54 -8.25 -2.40
N VAL A 488 32.72 -7.74 -1.19
CA VAL A 488 32.71 -6.33 -0.86
C VAL A 488 34.12 -5.77 -1.01
N LYS A 489 34.26 -4.70 -1.79
CA LYS A 489 35.50 -3.95 -1.97
C LYS A 489 35.41 -2.65 -1.18
N LEU A 490 36.16 -2.54 -0.10
CA LEU A 490 36.31 -1.32 0.69
C LEU A 490 37.60 -0.60 0.27
N ALA A 491 37.55 0.71 0.10
CA ALA A 491 38.71 1.54 -0.14
C ALA A 491 38.63 2.83 0.68
N ALA A 492 39.67 3.14 1.44
CA ALA A 492 39.80 4.42 2.13
C ALA A 492 40.71 5.35 1.33
N TYR A 493 40.29 6.61 1.21
CA TYR A 493 41.03 7.66 0.53
C TYR A 493 41.28 8.82 1.49
N ASP A 494 42.44 9.45 1.40
CA ASP A 494 42.64 10.76 2.02
C ASP A 494 41.89 11.86 1.24
N ILE A 495 41.89 13.08 1.77
CA ILE A 495 41.18 14.21 1.15
C ILE A 495 41.73 14.62 -0.24
N THR A 496 42.94 14.18 -0.59
CA THR A 496 43.52 14.41 -1.92
C THR A 496 43.09 13.35 -2.93
N GLY A 497 42.34 12.33 -2.50
CA GLY A 497 41.90 11.21 -3.32
C GLY A 497 42.93 10.09 -3.43
N LYS A 498 44.03 10.15 -2.67
CA LYS A 498 45.01 9.06 -2.63
C LYS A 498 44.46 7.90 -1.82
N THR A 499 44.52 6.69 -2.39
CA THR A 499 44.15 5.47 -1.68
C THR A 499 45.12 5.20 -0.53
N ILE A 500 44.56 5.00 0.67
CA ILE A 500 45.30 4.75 1.91
C ILE A 500 45.21 3.28 2.31
N GLU A 501 44.04 2.66 2.13
CA GLU A 501 43.80 1.28 2.52
C GLU A 501 42.74 0.66 1.60
N THR A 502 42.87 -0.63 1.30
CA THR A 502 41.87 -1.39 0.53
C THR A 502 41.66 -2.76 1.14
N LEU A 503 40.40 -3.16 1.25
CA LEU A 503 40.00 -4.50 1.69
C LEU A 503 39.09 -5.12 0.65
N ASN A 504 39.32 -6.40 0.33
CA ASN A 504 38.36 -7.21 -0.41
C ASN A 504 37.94 -8.34 0.53
N VAL A 505 36.67 -8.36 0.90
CA VAL A 505 36.17 -9.32 1.91
C VAL A 505 34.84 -9.91 1.45
N ASP A 506 34.60 -11.16 1.82
CA ASP A 506 33.29 -11.77 1.65
C ASP A 506 32.24 -10.99 2.43
N TYR A 507 31.01 -10.96 1.93
CA TYR A 507 29.91 -10.22 2.54
C TYR A 507 29.73 -10.57 4.03
N ASP A 508 29.84 -11.84 4.41
CA ASP A 508 29.66 -12.28 5.80
C ASP A 508 30.77 -11.79 6.75
N ALA A 509 31.91 -11.33 6.22
CA ALA A 509 33.05 -10.88 6.99
C ALA A 509 33.13 -9.36 7.16
N ILE A 510 32.38 -8.58 6.38
CA ILE A 510 32.51 -7.11 6.33
C ILE A 510 32.23 -6.43 7.68
N ASN A 511 31.25 -6.92 8.44
CA ASN A 511 30.86 -6.33 9.73
C ASN A 511 31.84 -6.62 10.87
N ASN A 512 32.80 -7.52 10.62
CA ASN A 512 33.91 -7.79 11.50
C ASN A 512 35.16 -6.98 11.11
N GLN A 513 35.10 -6.21 10.02
CA GLN A 513 36.24 -5.40 9.57
C GLN A 513 36.31 -4.07 10.29
N GLN A 514 37.54 -3.62 10.42
CA GLN A 514 37.88 -2.35 11.02
C GLN A 514 39.06 -1.75 10.24
N ILE A 515 39.00 -0.44 9.96
CA ILE A 515 40.03 0.29 9.21
C ILE A 515 40.45 1.56 9.93
N GLY A 516 41.58 2.15 9.55
CA GLY A 516 41.98 3.44 10.10
C GLY A 516 42.77 3.43 11.41
N ASN A 517 43.31 2.26 11.79
CA ASN A 517 44.20 2.13 12.96
C ASN A 517 45.39 3.09 12.85
N ASP A 518 46.05 3.10 11.69
CA ASP A 518 47.30 3.83 11.45
C ASP A 518 47.09 5.13 10.65
N TYR A 519 45.86 5.63 10.56
CA TYR A 519 45.61 6.89 9.85
C TYR A 519 46.14 8.07 10.67
N ALA A 520 46.73 9.05 9.97
CA ALA A 520 47.05 10.33 10.59
C ALA A 520 45.75 11.09 10.92
N PRO A 521 45.76 12.02 11.90
CA PRO A 521 44.65 12.92 12.13
C PRO A 521 44.24 13.65 10.84
N GLY A 522 42.96 13.60 10.48
CA GLY A 522 42.49 14.13 9.20
C GLY A 522 41.11 13.64 8.77
N VAL A 523 40.70 14.08 7.58
CA VAL A 523 39.44 13.68 6.94
C VAL A 523 39.72 12.65 5.86
N TYR A 524 38.94 11.57 5.88
CA TYR A 524 39.04 10.47 4.93
C TYR A 524 37.67 10.17 4.31
N LEU A 525 37.69 9.56 3.13
CA LEU A 525 36.52 9.01 2.46
C LEU A 525 36.65 7.48 2.46
N ILE A 526 35.66 6.78 3.00
CA ILE A 526 35.57 5.33 2.90
C ILE A 526 34.55 5.02 1.80
N SER A 527 35.01 4.42 0.72
CA SER A 527 34.18 3.90 -0.37
C SER A 527 33.99 2.40 -0.21
N LEU A 528 32.78 1.92 -0.48
CA LEU A 528 32.42 0.52 -0.51
C LEU A 528 31.74 0.22 -1.84
N LYS A 529 32.26 -0.79 -2.54
CA LYS A 529 31.71 -1.31 -3.79
C LYS A 529 31.33 -2.78 -3.67
N GLN A 530 30.13 -3.16 -4.12
CA GLN A 530 29.67 -4.55 -4.17
C GLN A 530 28.74 -4.73 -5.38
N GLY A 531 29.16 -5.49 -6.40
CA GLY A 531 28.49 -5.49 -7.70
C GLY A 531 28.38 -4.07 -8.29
N ASP A 532 27.14 -3.65 -8.57
CA ASP A 532 26.81 -2.29 -9.05
C ASP A 532 26.64 -1.26 -7.91
N ILE A 533 26.64 -1.70 -6.65
CA ILE A 533 26.53 -0.81 -5.48
C ILE A 533 27.87 -0.08 -5.32
N ASN A 534 27.83 1.25 -5.19
CA ASN A 534 28.99 2.09 -4.89
C ASN A 534 28.60 3.22 -3.94
N LYS A 535 29.15 3.23 -2.72
CA LYS A 535 28.76 4.16 -1.66
C LYS A 535 29.97 4.69 -0.92
N THR A 536 29.94 5.98 -0.61
CA THR A 536 31.06 6.67 0.05
C THR A 536 30.58 7.40 1.29
N ILE A 537 31.31 7.26 2.39
CA ILE A 537 31.07 7.97 3.64
C ILE A 537 32.31 8.76 4.07
N ARG A 538 32.08 9.97 4.58
CA ARG A 538 33.16 10.81 5.14
C ARG A 538 33.40 10.44 6.61
N VAL A 539 34.65 10.22 6.97
CA VAL A 539 35.07 9.96 8.35
C VAL A 539 36.16 10.93 8.81
N ILE A 540 36.24 11.14 10.12
CA ILE A 540 37.20 12.06 10.75
C ILE A 540 38.04 11.27 11.75
N LYS A 541 39.34 11.17 11.47
CA LYS A 541 40.36 10.64 12.38
C LYS A 541 40.86 11.80 13.23
N LYS A 542 40.73 11.68 14.55
CA LYS A 542 41.15 12.72 15.51
C LYS A 542 42.64 12.71 15.76
#